data_AF-X1JZQ9-F1
#
_entry.id   AF-X1JZQ9-F1
#
_cell.length_a   1.000
_cell.length_b   1.000
_cell.length_c   1.000
_cell.angle_alpha   90.00
_cell.angle_beta   90.00
_cell.angle_gamma   90.00
#
_symmetry.space_group_name_H-M   'P 1'
#
loop_
_entity.id
_entity.type
_entity.pdbx_description
1 polymer ?
#
loop_
_entity_poly.entity_id
_entity_poly.type
_entity_poly.pdbx_seq_one_letter_code
_entity_poly.pdbx_strand_id
1 'polypeptide(L)'
;MARLSSMPEEAIISAFKGVVDFYLWKGIPCARMWPHWPARDPHPDEKLNQDAFAYINTHLFSMPEFLLDQYKRMAASTPLTWKDLAVKAYMKGLNY
;
A
#
# COMPACT_ATOMS: atom_id res chain seq x y z
N MET A 1 24.54 -4.77 -8.86
CA MET A 1 23.95 -3.68 -9.67
C MET A 1 24.79 -3.53 -10.91
N ALA A 2 24.19 -3.58 -12.09
CA ALA A 2 24.86 -3.39 -13.37
C ALA A 2 24.43 -2.03 -13.96
N ARG A 3 25.39 -1.26 -14.48
CA ARG A 3 25.09 -0.05 -15.25
C ARG A 3 24.82 -0.45 -16.70
N LEU A 4 23.83 0.17 -17.31
CA LEU A 4 23.47 -0.05 -18.71
C LEU A 4 23.90 1.16 -19.54
N SER A 5 24.25 0.94 -20.80
CA SER A 5 24.52 2.02 -21.76
C SER A 5 23.28 2.83 -22.09
N SER A 6 22.10 2.20 -22.05
CA SER A 6 20.79 2.81 -22.28
C SER A 6 19.69 2.05 -21.53
N MET A 7 18.52 2.69 -21.37
CA MET A 7 17.34 2.03 -20.77
C MET A 7 16.71 1.07 -21.80
N PRO A 8 16.38 -0.17 -21.42
CA PRO A 8 15.65 -1.08 -22.30
C PRO A 8 14.22 -0.60 -22.57
N GLU A 9 13.62 -1.11 -23.64
CA GLU A 9 12.21 -0.87 -23.95
C GLU A 9 11.27 -1.48 -22.91
N GLU A 10 10.08 -0.90 -22.77
CA GLU A 10 9.07 -1.33 -21.78
C GLU A 10 8.69 -2.81 -21.91
N ALA A 11 8.66 -3.34 -23.14
CA ALA A 11 8.39 -4.76 -23.38
C ALA A 11 9.44 -5.68 -22.75
N ILE A 12 10.72 -5.28 -22.79
CA ILE A 12 11.82 -6.02 -22.17
C ILE A 12 11.71 -5.92 -20.64
N ILE A 13 11.54 -4.70 -20.12
CA ILE A 13 11.40 -4.46 -18.68
C ILE A 13 10.25 -5.31 -18.11
N SER A 14 9.11 -5.31 -18.79
CA SER A 14 7.92 -6.07 -18.40
C SER A 14 8.17 -7.58 -18.42
N ALA A 15 8.91 -8.09 -19.41
CA ALA A 15 9.22 -9.52 -19.53
C ALA A 15 10.08 -10.04 -18.37
N PHE A 16 10.89 -9.18 -17.74
CA PHE A 16 11.77 -9.54 -16.62
C PHE A 16 11.19 -9.19 -15.23
N LYS A 17 9.91 -8.78 -15.16
CA LYS A 17 9.24 -8.45 -13.90
C LYS A 17 9.34 -9.60 -12.90
N GLY A 18 9.81 -9.32 -11.69
CA GLY A 18 10.05 -10.31 -10.65
C GLY A 18 11.43 -10.98 -10.69
N VAL A 19 12.24 -10.71 -11.72
CA VAL A 19 13.60 -11.27 -11.89
C VAL A 19 14.67 -10.18 -11.95
N VAL A 20 14.50 -9.17 -12.81
CA VAL A 20 15.43 -8.04 -12.95
C VAL A 20 14.68 -6.73 -12.83
N ASP A 21 15.12 -5.89 -11.89
CA ASP A 21 14.59 -4.56 -11.66
C ASP A 21 15.44 -3.54 -12.46
N PHE A 22 14.79 -2.89 -13.43
CA PHE A 22 15.37 -1.84 -14.26
C PHE A 22 14.93 -0.47 -13.73
N TYR A 23 15.89 0.41 -13.45
CA TYR A 23 15.60 1.70 -12.84
C TYR A 23 16.66 2.75 -13.19
N LEU A 24 16.33 4.01 -12.96
CA LEU A 24 17.25 5.14 -13.12
C LEU A 24 17.88 5.50 -11.78
N TRP A 25 19.21 5.42 -11.70
CA TRP A 25 19.97 5.94 -10.57
C TRP A 25 20.68 7.23 -10.96
N LYS A 26 20.19 8.38 -10.48
CA LYS A 26 20.72 9.71 -10.84
C LYS A 26 20.80 9.93 -12.36
N GLY A 27 19.80 9.45 -13.09
CA GLY A 27 19.76 9.52 -14.56
C GLY A 27 20.58 8.45 -15.28
N ILE A 28 21.29 7.57 -14.56
CA ILE A 28 22.05 6.46 -15.13
C ILE A 28 21.14 5.22 -15.18
N PRO A 29 20.92 4.62 -16.37
CA PRO A 29 20.21 3.36 -16.48
C PRO A 29 20.93 2.23 -15.75
N CYS A 30 20.21 1.52 -14.88
CA CYS A 30 20.74 0.44 -14.06
C CYS A 30 19.81 -0.78 -14.09
N ALA A 31 20.40 -1.95 -13.91
CA ALA A 31 19.71 -3.20 -13.65
C ALA A 31 20.22 -3.82 -12.34
N ARG A 32 19.33 -4.47 -11.60
CA ARG A 32 19.69 -5.29 -10.44
C ARG A 32 18.78 -6.52 -10.37
N MET A 33 19.20 -7.52 -9.60
CA MET A 33 18.29 -8.61 -9.21
C MET A 33 17.05 -8.01 -8.54
N TRP A 34 15.88 -8.51 -8.89
CA TRP A 34 14.62 -8.05 -8.30
C TRP A 34 14.70 -8.12 -6.78
N PRO A 35 14.29 -7.07 -6.05
CA PRO A 35 14.28 -7.10 -4.61
C PRO A 35 13.48 -8.30 -4.10
N HIS A 36 14.15 -9.18 -3.38
CA HIS A 36 13.51 -10.28 -2.70
C HIS A 36 13.18 -9.84 -1.28
N TRP A 37 11.90 -9.90 -0.92
CA TRP A 37 11.46 -9.71 0.46
C TRP A 37 11.49 -11.07 1.18
N PRO A 38 12.40 -11.29 2.14
CA PRO A 38 12.40 -12.53 2.91
C PRO A 38 11.16 -12.55 3.81
N ALA A 39 10.45 -13.68 3.81
CA ALA A 39 9.40 -13.89 4.80
C ALA A 39 10.03 -13.85 6.20
N ARG A 40 9.42 -13.08 7.10
CA ARG A 40 9.80 -13.02 8.50
C ARG A 40 8.53 -13.08 9.33
N ASP A 41 8.67 -13.59 10.54
CA ASP A 41 7.60 -13.45 11.52
C ASP A 41 7.44 -11.97 11.87
N PRO A 42 6.22 -11.41 11.75
CA PRO A 42 5.95 -10.05 12.18
C PRO A 42 6.15 -9.94 13.70
N HIS A 43 6.56 -8.77 14.17
CA HIS A 43 6.56 -8.51 15.61
C HIS A 43 5.13 -8.68 16.17
N PRO A 44 4.93 -9.13 17.41
CA PRO A 44 3.58 -9.31 17.96
C PRO A 44 2.67 -8.07 17.78
N ASP A 45 3.18 -6.88 18.04
CA ASP A 45 2.43 -5.63 17.83
C ASP A 45 2.13 -5.33 16.35
N GLU A 46 3.03 -5.71 15.44
CA GLU A 46 2.80 -5.58 14.00
C GLU A 46 1.66 -6.51 13.57
N LYS A 47 1.67 -7.75 14.05
CA LYS A 47 0.63 -8.74 13.76
C LYS A 47 -0.73 -8.30 14.30
N LEU A 48 -0.79 -7.83 15.54
CA LEU A 48 -2.01 -7.30 16.15
C LEU A 48 -2.59 -6.13 15.35
N ASN A 49 -1.75 -5.19 14.90
CA ASN A 49 -2.18 -4.07 14.07
C ASN A 49 -2.68 -4.52 12.68
N GLN A 50 -1.99 -5.46 12.05
CA GLN A 50 -2.41 -6.01 10.76
C GLN A 50 -3.76 -6.72 10.88
N ASP A 51 -3.96 -7.51 11.93
CA ASP A 51 -5.21 -8.24 12.18
C ASP A 51 -6.36 -7.26 12.47
N ALA A 52 -6.13 -6.22 13.27
CA ALA A 52 -7.12 -5.17 13.52
C ALA A 52 -7.51 -4.41 12.24
N PHE A 53 -6.53 -4.06 11.40
CA PHE A 53 -6.76 -3.40 10.11
C PHE A 53 -7.56 -4.31 9.14
N ALA A 54 -7.18 -5.59 9.04
CA ALA A 54 -7.86 -6.55 8.17
C ALA A 54 -9.31 -6.78 8.63
N TYR A 55 -9.52 -6.89 9.95
CA TYR A 55 -10.83 -7.05 10.55
C TYR A 55 -11.77 -5.90 10.17
N ILE A 56 -11.39 -4.65 10.45
CA ILE A 56 -12.27 -3.51 10.17
C ILE A 56 -12.54 -3.37 8.67
N ASN A 57 -11.51 -3.47 7.81
CA ASN A 57 -11.68 -3.33 6.36
C ASN A 57 -12.69 -4.32 5.77
N THR A 58 -12.71 -5.55 6.30
CA THR A 58 -13.67 -6.58 5.86
C THR A 58 -15.08 -6.27 6.33
N HIS A 59 -15.23 -5.75 7.55
CA HIS A 59 -16.55 -5.51 8.17
C HIS A 59 -17.15 -4.13 7.84
N LEU A 60 -16.40 -3.20 7.25
CA LEU A 60 -16.92 -1.88 6.87
C LEU A 60 -18.19 -2.00 6.00
N PHE A 61 -18.22 -2.95 5.07
CA PHE A 61 -19.38 -3.12 4.18
C PHE A 61 -20.60 -3.77 4.84
N SER A 62 -20.42 -4.42 6.00
CA SER A 62 -21.52 -4.92 6.82
C SER A 62 -22.05 -3.88 7.82
N MET A 63 -21.44 -2.68 7.87
CA MET A 63 -21.93 -1.63 8.75
C MET A 63 -23.28 -1.08 8.27
N PRO A 64 -24.14 -0.64 9.20
CA PRO A 64 -25.36 0.09 8.85
C PRO A 64 -25.08 1.26 7.91
N GLU A 65 -25.93 1.42 6.89
CA GLU A 65 -25.76 2.43 5.85
C GLU A 65 -25.68 3.85 6.43
N PHE A 66 -26.46 4.14 7.48
CA PHE A 66 -26.43 5.45 8.13
C PHE A 66 -25.06 5.80 8.72
N LEU A 67 -24.27 4.82 9.17
CA LEU A 67 -22.90 5.06 9.66
C LEU A 67 -21.94 5.32 8.50
N LEU A 68 -22.06 4.54 7.41
CA LEU A 68 -21.27 4.75 6.20
C LEU A 68 -21.48 6.14 5.62
N ASP A 69 -22.73 6.62 5.63
CA ASP A 69 -23.07 7.96 5.17
C ASP A 69 -22.47 9.06 6.04
N GLN A 70 -22.35 8.86 7.35
CA GLN A 70 -21.61 9.82 8.19
C GLN A 70 -20.14 9.89 7.77
N TYR A 71 -19.47 8.75 7.56
CA TYR A 71 -18.07 8.75 7.10
C TYR A 71 -17.90 9.38 5.71
N LYS A 72 -18.85 9.17 4.78
CA LYS A 72 -18.86 9.84 3.47
C LYS A 72 -18.98 11.35 3.61
N ARG A 73 -19.87 11.83 4.49
CA ARG A 73 -20.04 13.28 4.76
C ARG A 73 -18.77 13.87 5.38
N MET A 74 -18.17 13.18 6.34
CA MET A 74 -16.91 13.61 6.97
C MET A 74 -15.75 13.66 5.97
N ALA A 75 -15.71 12.73 5.01
CA ALA A 75 -14.67 12.68 3.99
C ALA A 75 -14.76 13.81 2.96
N ALA A 76 -15.94 14.42 2.75
CA ALA A 76 -16.23 15.32 1.64
C ALA A 76 -15.28 16.53 1.54
N SER A 77 -14.76 17.01 2.67
CA SER A 77 -13.86 18.17 2.72
C SER A 77 -12.41 17.78 3.05
N THR A 78 -12.03 16.52 2.84
CA THR A 78 -10.71 15.99 3.18
C THR A 78 -10.09 15.25 1.99
N PRO A 79 -8.76 15.08 1.94
CA PRO A 79 -8.13 14.22 0.94
C PRO A 79 -8.30 12.72 1.25
N LEU A 80 -8.95 12.37 2.37
CA LEU A 80 -9.13 10.98 2.81
C LEU A 80 -10.44 10.42 2.28
N THR A 81 -10.46 9.13 1.95
CA THR A 81 -11.71 8.45 1.61
C THR A 81 -12.53 8.16 2.87
N TRP A 82 -13.83 7.90 2.71
CA TRP A 82 -14.69 7.48 3.82
C TRP A 82 -14.18 6.21 4.51
N LYS A 83 -13.55 5.30 3.75
CA LYS A 83 -12.93 4.10 4.30
C LYS A 83 -11.72 4.44 5.16
N ASP A 84 -10.85 5.33 4.68
CA ASP A 84 -9.67 5.75 5.43
C ASP A 84 -10.07 6.35 6.78
N LEU A 85 -11.12 7.19 6.78
CA LEU A 85 -11.68 7.75 8.01
C LEU A 85 -12.28 6.68 8.93
N ALA A 86 -13.04 5.71 8.39
CA ALA A 86 -13.65 4.66 9.18
C ALA A 86 -12.60 3.70 9.80
N VAL A 87 -11.59 3.31 9.02
CA VAL A 87 -10.46 2.51 9.51
C VAL A 87 -9.67 3.28 10.58
N LYS A 88 -9.37 4.56 10.32
CA LYS A 88 -8.68 5.42 11.30
C LYS A 88 -9.47 5.54 12.60
N ALA A 89 -10.78 5.78 12.50
CA ALA A 89 -11.67 5.87 13.66
C ALA A 89 -11.62 4.60 14.51
N TYR A 90 -11.66 3.43 13.88
CA TYR A 90 -11.56 2.14 14.58
C TYR A 90 -10.18 1.93 15.22
N MET A 91 -9.11 2.16 14.46
CA MET A 91 -7.76 1.81 14.91
C MET A 91 -7.19 2.79 15.94
N LYS A 92 -7.51 4.08 15.84
CA LYS A 92 -6.88 5.15 16.62
C LYS A 92 -7.84 6.21 17.13
N GLY A 93 -9.13 6.15 16.77
CA GLY A 93 -10.09 7.23 17.01
C GLY A 93 -9.98 8.37 16.00
N LEU A 94 -10.94 9.27 16.08
CA LEU A 94 -10.95 10.53 15.34
C LEU A 94 -10.69 11.65 16.33
N ASN A 95 -9.58 12.37 16.14
CA ASN A 95 -9.33 13.61 16.87
C ASN A 95 -10.10 14.71 16.14
N TYR A 96 -10.99 15.38 16.86
CA TYR A 96 -11.74 16.55 16.41
C TYR A 96 -11.09 17.82 16.96
#